data_AF-A0ABD5MLS4-F1
#
_entry.id   AF-A0ABD5MLS4-F1
#
_cell.length_a   1.000
_cell.length_b   1.000
_cell.length_c   1.000
_cell.angle_alpha   90.00
_cell.angle_beta   90.00
_cell.angle_gamma   90.00
#
_symmetry.space_group_name_H-M   'P 1'
#
loop_
_entity.id
_entity.type
_entity.pdbx_description
1 polymer ?
#
loop_
_entity_poly.entity_id
_entity_poly.type
_entity_poly.pdbx_seq_one_letter_code
_entity_poly.pdbx_strand_id
1 'polypeptide(L)'
;MASRQGAADAPTASAHTGRGGSSTNTRARTRSPDTPERARDVSAPPERDPGRYAQTDHFRRRLRQQGRYITLPVAGEAIRNGQLRWNTSDGWRFALVRDGVRFVIVVGDTETPSPVLVTGWTEIADWEAAVASDRWDEADVNTIRLRADLSEHKERQIPGRIRPRVVTRPFTVGGHRVRTGAGDGHVDCVDCGARFRSKRELCELPCGAR
;
A
#
# COMPACT_ATOMS: atom_id res chain seq x y z
N MET A 1 -11.02 82.93 17.37
CA MET A 1 -12.18 82.15 17.86
C MET A 1 -11.59 81.01 18.69
N ALA A 2 -11.57 81.08 20.03
CA ALA A 2 -12.67 80.75 20.95
C ALA A 2 -13.10 79.25 20.83
N SER A 3 -13.16 78.41 21.88
CA SER A 3 -12.77 78.55 23.31
C SER A 3 -12.77 77.17 24.01
N ARG A 4 -11.93 77.00 25.04
CA ARG A 4 -12.09 76.18 26.30
C ARG A 4 -12.61 74.72 26.21
N GLN A 5 -11.92 73.68 26.71
CA GLN A 5 -11.49 73.33 28.09
C GLN A 5 -12.60 72.89 29.06
N GLY A 6 -12.36 71.73 29.71
CA GLY A 6 -13.14 71.09 30.80
C GLY A 6 -13.10 69.55 30.62
N ALA A 7 -12.36 68.71 31.37
CA ALA A 7 -12.31 68.50 32.83
C ALA A 7 -13.68 68.06 33.39
N ALA A 8 -13.85 67.03 34.22
CA ALA A 8 -12.97 65.96 34.75
C ALA A 8 -13.89 64.73 35.10
N ASP A 9 -13.55 63.66 35.83
CA ASP A 9 -12.35 63.25 36.59
C ASP A 9 -12.36 61.71 36.80
N ALA A 10 -11.45 61.14 37.60
CA ALA A 10 -11.51 59.76 38.11
C ALA A 10 -11.69 59.70 39.64
N PRO A 11 -12.40 58.68 40.17
CA PRO A 11 -11.89 58.01 41.38
C PRO A 11 -12.04 56.47 41.41
N THR A 12 -10.93 55.83 41.76
CA THR A 12 -10.74 54.83 42.84
C THR A 12 -11.74 53.66 43.04
N ALA A 13 -11.23 52.45 42.78
CA ALA A 13 -11.32 51.19 43.55
C ALA A 13 -12.60 50.78 44.33
N SER A 14 -13.01 49.52 44.16
CA SER A 14 -12.87 48.47 45.20
C SER A 14 -13.26 47.07 44.69
N ALA A 15 -12.98 46.04 45.49
CA ALA A 15 -13.03 44.62 45.10
C ALA A 15 -14.30 43.87 45.56
N HIS A 16 -14.36 42.59 45.17
CA HIS A 16 -14.99 41.44 45.86
C HIS A 16 -16.44 40.97 45.51
N THR A 17 -16.50 39.67 45.21
CA THR A 17 -17.52 38.64 45.57
C THR A 17 -18.84 38.47 44.80
N GLY A 18 -19.29 37.20 44.73
CA GLY A 18 -20.58 36.74 44.15
C GLY A 18 -20.45 36.25 42.70
N ARG A 19 -20.39 34.96 42.33
CA ARG A 19 -21.10 33.70 42.70
C ARG A 19 -22.52 33.59 42.14
N GLY A 20 -22.69 32.75 41.10
CA GLY A 20 -23.96 32.12 40.73
C GLY A 20 -24.57 32.59 39.40
N GLY A 21 -24.78 31.66 38.46
CA GLY A 21 -25.39 31.97 37.16
C GLY A 21 -25.27 30.83 36.15
N SER A 22 -25.88 29.68 36.43
CA SER A 22 -25.88 28.53 35.50
C SER A 22 -26.73 28.82 34.27
N SER A 23 -26.22 28.52 33.07
CA SER A 23 -27.03 28.45 31.85
C SER A 23 -26.45 27.41 30.89
N THR A 24 -27.00 26.20 31.00
CA THR A 24 -26.72 25.07 30.13
C THR A 24 -27.23 25.31 28.71
N ASN A 25 -26.37 25.15 27.70
CA ASN A 25 -26.84 24.97 26.33
C ASN A 25 -25.96 24.01 25.51
N THR A 26 -25.62 22.87 26.11
CA THR A 26 -25.04 21.74 25.37
C THR A 26 -26.12 21.08 24.53
N ARG A 27 -26.26 21.50 23.26
CA ARG A 27 -27.07 20.77 22.28
C ARG A 27 -26.52 19.37 22.09
N ALA A 28 -27.15 18.39 22.75
CA ALA A 28 -26.90 16.98 22.50
C ALA A 28 -27.22 16.68 21.04
N ARG A 29 -26.17 16.39 20.24
CA ARG A 29 -26.36 15.77 18.92
C ARG A 29 -26.81 14.34 19.15
N THR A 30 -28.05 14.03 18.79
CA THR A 30 -28.55 12.67 18.68
C THR A 30 -27.64 11.90 17.73
N ARG A 31 -26.89 10.92 18.26
CA ARG A 31 -26.28 9.89 17.42
C ARG A 31 -27.41 9.03 16.88
N SER A 32 -27.62 9.05 15.56
CA SER A 32 -28.35 7.97 14.90
C SER A 32 -27.64 6.64 15.19
N PRO A 33 -28.38 5.52 15.37
CA PRO A 33 -27.76 4.23 15.55
C PRO A 33 -26.99 3.84 14.28
N ASP A 34 -25.76 3.36 14.46
CA ASP A 34 -24.94 2.87 13.36
C ASP A 34 -25.69 1.76 12.62
N THR A 35 -25.92 1.97 11.32
CA THR A 35 -26.45 0.91 10.46
C THR A 35 -25.40 -0.18 10.36
N PRO A 36 -25.73 -1.47 10.55
CA PRO A 36 -24.72 -2.53 10.46
C PRO A 36 -24.10 -2.49 9.06
N GLU A 37 -22.79 -2.19 9.02
CA GLU A 37 -22.05 -2.10 7.76
C GLU A 37 -22.10 -3.45 7.07
N ARG A 38 -22.78 -3.47 5.92
CA ARG A 38 -23.07 -4.69 5.19
C ARG A 38 -21.75 -5.20 4.62
N ALA A 39 -21.28 -6.34 5.12
CA ALA A 39 -20.10 -7.03 4.59
C ALA A 39 -20.22 -7.11 3.06
N ARG A 40 -19.18 -6.62 2.36
CA ARG A 40 -19.20 -6.46 0.92
C ARG A 40 -19.09 -7.83 0.25
N ASP A 41 -19.88 -8.07 -0.80
CA ASP A 41 -19.68 -9.26 -1.63
C ASP A 41 -18.41 -9.06 -2.44
N VAL A 42 -17.37 -9.83 -2.09
CA VAL A 42 -16.06 -9.81 -2.75
C VAL A 42 -16.15 -10.09 -4.25
N SER A 43 -17.21 -10.78 -4.69
CA SER A 43 -17.50 -11.12 -6.08
C SER A 43 -18.18 -9.98 -6.84
N ALA A 44 -18.61 -8.91 -6.16
CA ALA A 44 -19.20 -7.74 -6.79
C ALA A 44 -18.08 -6.83 -7.35
N PRO A 45 -18.24 -6.26 -8.57
CA PRO A 45 -17.29 -5.32 -9.13
C PRO A 45 -16.96 -4.14 -8.17
N PRO A 46 -15.69 -3.82 -7.95
CA PRO A 46 -15.29 -2.81 -6.99
C PRO A 46 -15.42 -1.40 -7.60
N GLU A 47 -15.52 -0.38 -6.73
CA GLU A 47 -15.80 1.00 -7.14
C GLU A 47 -14.74 1.60 -8.09
N ARG A 48 -15.18 2.47 -8.98
CA ARG A 48 -14.32 3.18 -9.95
C ARG A 48 -13.74 4.50 -9.42
N ASP A 49 -13.96 4.82 -8.14
CA ASP A 49 -13.42 6.00 -7.45
C ASP A 49 -12.12 5.65 -6.69
N PRO A 50 -10.94 6.14 -7.11
CA PRO A 50 -9.67 5.90 -6.41
C PRO A 50 -9.61 6.46 -4.99
N GLY A 51 -10.41 7.48 -4.67
CA GLY A 51 -10.45 8.09 -3.34
C GLY A 51 -10.98 7.15 -2.25
N ARG A 52 -11.65 6.05 -2.65
CA ARG A 52 -12.20 5.03 -1.76
C ARG A 52 -11.18 3.97 -1.33
N TYR A 53 -10.02 3.91 -2.00
CA TYR A 53 -9.08 2.81 -1.79
C TYR A 53 -7.99 3.17 -0.78
N ALA A 54 -7.97 2.44 0.34
CA ALA A 54 -6.87 2.51 1.28
C ALA A 54 -5.64 1.73 0.75
N GLN A 55 -4.45 2.07 1.24
CA GLN A 55 -3.20 1.46 0.76
C GLN A 55 -2.59 0.53 1.81
N THR A 56 -2.46 -0.76 1.48
CA THR A 56 -1.74 -1.71 2.35
C THR A 56 -0.27 -1.31 2.55
N ASP A 57 0.34 -1.74 3.66
CA ASP A 57 1.78 -1.59 3.85
C ASP A 57 2.58 -2.35 2.78
N HIS A 58 2.03 -3.42 2.20
CA HIS A 58 2.66 -4.09 1.06
C HIS A 58 2.75 -3.15 -0.13
N PHE A 59 1.61 -2.59 -0.57
CA PHE A 59 1.55 -1.65 -1.68
C PHE A 59 2.44 -0.41 -1.45
N ARG A 60 2.35 0.23 -0.28
CA ARG A 60 3.18 1.39 0.08
C ARG A 60 4.69 1.09 0.05
N ARG A 61 5.11 -0.12 0.42
CA ARG A 61 6.52 -0.57 0.29
C ARG A 61 6.91 -0.83 -1.17
N ARG A 62 6.01 -1.36 -2.01
CA ARG A 62 6.28 -1.62 -3.44
C ARG A 62 6.53 -0.34 -4.24
N LEU A 63 5.79 0.74 -3.96
CA LEU A 63 5.95 2.04 -4.62
C LEU A 63 7.35 2.66 -4.47
N ARG A 64 8.15 2.20 -3.49
CA ARG A 64 9.51 2.70 -3.21
C ARG A 64 10.62 1.78 -3.73
N GLN A 65 10.28 0.69 -4.43
CA GLN A 65 11.27 -0.26 -4.95
C GLN A 65 11.75 0.17 -6.34
N GLN A 66 13.06 0.23 -6.56
CA GLN A 66 13.63 0.42 -7.90
C GLN A 66 13.19 -0.71 -8.86
N GLY A 67 13.08 -0.38 -10.15
CA GLY A 67 12.52 -1.28 -11.17
C GLY A 67 11.05 -1.63 -10.92
N ARG A 68 10.26 -0.67 -10.40
CA ARG A 68 8.80 -0.71 -10.33
C ARG A 68 8.24 0.59 -10.89
N TYR A 69 7.32 0.46 -11.85
CA TYR A 69 6.74 1.57 -12.59
C TYR A 69 5.30 1.90 -12.17
N ILE A 70 4.81 1.26 -11.10
CA ILE A 70 3.53 1.60 -10.47
C ILE A 70 3.72 2.86 -9.62
N THR A 71 2.89 3.86 -9.85
CA THR A 71 2.76 5.07 -9.04
C THR A 71 1.31 5.26 -8.60
N LEU A 72 1.06 6.13 -7.61
CA LEU A 72 -0.31 6.44 -7.18
C LEU A 72 -1.19 7.06 -8.29
N PRO A 73 -0.69 8.00 -9.12
CA PRO A 73 -1.45 8.50 -10.27
C PRO A 73 -1.86 7.39 -11.24
N VAL A 74 -0.92 6.49 -11.59
CA VAL A 74 -1.18 5.34 -12.47
C VAL A 74 -2.18 4.36 -11.86
N ALA A 75 -2.09 4.09 -10.56
CA ALA A 75 -3.04 3.22 -9.88
C ALA A 75 -4.46 3.82 -9.88
N GLY A 76 -4.60 5.11 -9.59
CA GLY A 76 -5.88 5.81 -9.67
C GLY A 76 -6.43 5.91 -11.09
N GLU A 77 -5.57 6.00 -12.10
CA GLU A 77 -6.01 5.92 -13.50
C GLU A 77 -6.49 4.52 -13.88
N ALA A 78 -5.78 3.47 -13.49
CA ALA A 78 -6.19 2.08 -13.74
C ALA A 78 -7.54 1.77 -13.09
N ILE A 79 -7.79 2.25 -11.87
CA ILE A 79 -9.09 2.13 -11.19
C ILE A 79 -10.21 2.80 -12.01
N ARG A 80 -10.01 4.05 -12.46
CA ARG A 80 -11.03 4.78 -13.24
C ARG A 80 -11.26 4.16 -14.62
N ASN A 81 -10.19 3.93 -15.39
CA ASN A 81 -10.25 3.74 -16.84
C ASN A 81 -9.80 2.34 -17.30
N GLY A 82 -9.16 1.55 -16.42
CA GLY A 82 -8.61 0.24 -16.78
C GLY A 82 -9.69 -0.82 -17.02
N GLN A 83 -9.35 -1.84 -17.81
CA GLN A 83 -10.15 -3.04 -17.93
C GLN A 83 -10.21 -3.75 -16.56
N LEU A 84 -11.41 -4.06 -16.09
CA LEU A 84 -11.61 -4.81 -14.85
C LEU A 84 -11.63 -6.32 -15.17
N ARG A 85 -10.94 -7.13 -14.35
CA ARG A 85 -10.91 -8.60 -14.44
C ARG A 85 -10.99 -9.23 -13.05
N TRP A 86 -11.77 -10.31 -12.91
CA TRP A 86 -11.83 -11.13 -11.70
C TRP A 86 -10.85 -12.30 -11.78
N ASN A 87 -10.31 -12.73 -10.64
CA ASN A 87 -9.54 -13.96 -10.49
C ASN A 87 -9.87 -14.60 -9.12
N THR A 88 -10.10 -15.91 -9.08
CA THR A 88 -10.45 -16.64 -7.86
C THR A 88 -9.34 -16.72 -6.81
N SER A 89 -8.07 -16.52 -7.19
CA SER A 89 -6.91 -16.57 -6.29
C SER A 89 -6.60 -15.22 -5.64
N ASP A 90 -6.74 -14.13 -6.40
CA ASP A 90 -6.21 -12.81 -6.03
C ASP A 90 -7.28 -11.70 -5.99
N GLY A 91 -8.53 -12.02 -6.31
CA GLY A 91 -9.64 -11.08 -6.38
C GLY A 91 -9.64 -10.21 -7.65
N TRP A 92 -10.09 -8.96 -7.50
CA TRP A 92 -10.26 -8.02 -8.62
C TRP A 92 -8.95 -7.37 -9.06
N ARG A 93 -8.82 -7.18 -10.37
CA ARG A 93 -7.67 -6.54 -11.01
C ARG A 93 -8.13 -5.45 -11.98
N PHE A 94 -7.54 -4.27 -11.87
CA PHE A 94 -7.61 -3.23 -12.90
C PHE A 94 -6.37 -3.31 -13.80
N ALA A 95 -6.56 -3.36 -15.11
CA ALA A 95 -5.50 -3.40 -16.11
C ALA A 95 -5.61 -2.20 -17.06
N LEU A 96 -4.59 -1.33 -17.04
CA LEU A 96 -4.44 -0.18 -17.94
C LEU A 96 -3.28 -0.45 -18.89
N VAL A 97 -3.42 -0.17 -20.18
CA VAL A 97 -2.29 -0.20 -21.12
C VAL A 97 -1.97 1.23 -21.54
N ARG A 98 -0.69 1.61 -21.46
CA ARG A 98 -0.13 2.86 -21.97
C ARG A 98 1.26 2.57 -22.49
N ASP A 99 1.63 3.15 -23.63
CA ASP A 99 3.02 3.16 -24.11
C ASP A 99 3.62 1.73 -24.18
N GLY A 100 2.87 0.79 -24.78
CA GLY A 100 3.19 -0.65 -24.86
C GLY A 100 3.22 -1.44 -23.54
N VAL A 101 3.07 -0.79 -22.39
CA VAL A 101 3.15 -1.40 -21.05
C VAL A 101 1.76 -1.57 -20.43
N ARG A 102 1.46 -2.77 -19.93
CA ARG A 102 0.28 -3.04 -19.08
C ARG A 102 0.62 -2.79 -17.62
N PHE A 103 -0.17 -1.97 -16.97
CA PHE A 103 -0.15 -1.72 -15.53
C PHE A 103 -1.32 -2.49 -14.89
N VAL A 104 -1.00 -3.45 -14.02
CA VAL A 104 -1.98 -4.26 -13.30
C VAL A 104 -1.99 -3.85 -11.83
N ILE A 105 -3.17 -3.49 -11.32
CA ILE A 105 -3.42 -3.15 -9.92
C ILE A 105 -4.38 -4.19 -9.34
N VAL A 106 -3.95 -4.86 -8.27
CA VAL A 106 -4.80 -5.82 -7.53
C VAL A 106 -5.46 -5.10 -6.38
N VAL A 107 -6.78 -5.23 -6.31
CA VAL A 107 -7.57 -4.71 -5.21
C VAL A 107 -8.18 -5.87 -4.43
N GLY A 108 -7.91 -5.86 -3.12
CA GLY A 108 -8.55 -6.77 -2.18
C GLY A 108 -9.76 -6.07 -1.57
N ASP A 109 -10.81 -6.83 -1.31
CA ASP A 109 -11.81 -6.40 -0.36
C ASP A 109 -11.28 -6.57 1.07
N THR A 110 -11.93 -5.95 2.05
CA THR A 110 -11.62 -6.16 3.46
C THR A 110 -12.90 -6.33 4.27
N GLU A 111 -12.76 -6.80 5.50
CA GLU A 111 -13.83 -6.74 6.51
C GLU A 111 -14.18 -5.28 6.91
N THR A 112 -13.41 -4.28 6.41
CA THR A 112 -13.68 -2.85 6.60
C THR A 112 -14.38 -2.26 5.36
N PRO A 113 -15.06 -1.10 5.47
CA PRO A 113 -15.87 -0.54 4.38
C PRO A 113 -15.07 -0.09 3.14
N SER A 114 -13.75 0.04 3.26
CA SER A 114 -12.88 0.55 2.20
C SER A 114 -12.14 -0.59 1.51
N PRO A 115 -12.24 -0.72 0.17
CA PRO A 115 -11.39 -1.65 -0.57
C PRO A 115 -9.91 -1.22 -0.45
N VAL A 116 -8.98 -2.16 -0.63
CA VAL A 116 -7.55 -1.89 -0.45
C VAL A 116 -6.70 -2.21 -1.67
N LEU A 117 -5.73 -1.33 -1.94
CA LEU A 117 -4.66 -1.61 -2.91
C LEU A 117 -3.69 -2.62 -2.28
N VAL A 118 -3.68 -3.85 -2.78
CA VAL A 118 -2.85 -4.95 -2.26
C VAL A 118 -1.47 -4.93 -2.90
N THR A 119 -1.42 -4.88 -4.23
CA THR A 119 -0.17 -4.90 -5.00
C THR A 119 -0.40 -4.35 -6.41
N GLY A 120 0.69 -4.15 -7.15
CA GLY A 120 0.64 -3.88 -8.58
C GLY A 120 1.96 -4.20 -9.28
N TRP A 121 1.89 -4.43 -10.59
CA TRP A 121 3.04 -4.72 -11.43
C TRP A 121 2.84 -4.25 -12.86
N THR A 122 3.92 -4.32 -13.64
CA THR A 122 3.93 -4.01 -15.06
C THR A 122 4.31 -5.25 -15.87
N GLU A 123 3.77 -5.33 -17.08
CA GLU A 123 4.04 -6.35 -18.08
C GLU A 123 4.18 -5.65 -19.44
N ILE A 124 4.90 -6.24 -20.39
CA ILE A 124 4.83 -5.78 -21.78
C ILE A 124 3.48 -6.23 -22.36
N ALA A 125 2.67 -5.28 -22.84
CA ALA A 125 1.44 -5.55 -23.58
C ALA A 125 1.73 -5.66 -25.09
N ASP A 126 2.62 -4.81 -25.57
CA ASP A 126 3.08 -4.68 -26.94
C ASP A 126 4.55 -4.23 -26.88
N TRP A 127 5.45 -5.02 -27.47
CA TRP A 127 6.90 -4.76 -27.42
C TRP A 127 7.31 -3.62 -28.35
N GLU A 128 6.71 -3.54 -29.54
CA GLU A 128 7.05 -2.51 -30.53
C GLU A 128 6.58 -1.14 -30.03
N ALA A 129 5.35 -1.07 -29.51
CA ALA A 129 4.82 0.16 -28.91
C ALA A 129 5.55 0.58 -27.62
N ALA A 130 6.18 -0.35 -26.90
CA ALA A 130 6.98 -0.03 -25.71
C ALA A 130 8.35 0.53 -26.07
N VAL A 131 9.05 -0.08 -27.03
CA VAL A 131 10.38 0.37 -27.50
C VAL A 131 10.30 1.65 -28.33
N ALA A 132 9.19 1.88 -29.05
CA ALA A 132 8.96 3.10 -29.81
C ALA A 132 8.46 4.31 -28.98
N SER A 133 8.31 4.18 -27.65
CA SER A 133 7.82 5.26 -26.80
C SER A 133 8.96 6.00 -26.11
N ASP A 134 8.99 7.33 -26.26
CA ASP A 134 9.91 8.24 -25.55
C ASP A 134 9.78 8.20 -24.01
N ARG A 135 8.77 7.47 -23.50
CA ARG A 135 8.53 7.30 -22.07
C ARG A 135 9.54 6.36 -21.39
N TRP A 136 10.06 5.39 -22.11
CA TRP A 136 10.85 4.29 -21.54
C TRP A 136 12.25 4.30 -22.15
N ASP A 137 13.27 4.08 -21.32
CA ASP A 137 14.57 3.69 -21.86
C ASP A 137 14.61 2.17 -22.14
N GLU A 138 15.65 1.72 -22.86
CA GLU A 138 15.83 0.31 -23.18
C GLU A 138 15.95 -0.57 -21.91
N ALA A 139 16.53 -0.05 -20.84
CA ALA A 139 16.70 -0.78 -19.59
C ALA A 139 15.37 -0.97 -18.86
N ASP A 140 14.45 -0.01 -18.95
CA ASP A 140 13.09 -0.08 -18.41
C ASP A 140 12.27 -1.15 -19.12
N VAL A 141 12.21 -1.13 -20.46
CA VAL A 141 11.44 -2.14 -21.24
C VAL A 141 11.97 -3.55 -20.96
N ASN A 142 13.30 -3.73 -20.95
CA ASN A 142 13.93 -5.01 -20.61
C ASN A 142 13.69 -5.42 -19.15
N THR A 143 13.70 -4.47 -18.21
CA THR A 143 13.40 -4.73 -16.79
C THR A 143 11.96 -5.17 -16.60
N ILE A 144 11.00 -4.51 -17.25
CA ILE A 144 9.58 -4.89 -17.18
C ILE A 144 9.39 -6.32 -17.70
N ARG A 145 9.95 -6.63 -18.87
CA ARG A 145 9.89 -7.97 -19.47
C ARG A 145 10.52 -9.04 -18.56
N LEU A 146 11.76 -8.84 -18.12
CA LEU A 146 12.45 -9.81 -17.24
C LEU A 146 11.65 -10.06 -15.96
N ARG A 147 11.02 -9.04 -15.37
CA ARG A 147 10.21 -9.21 -14.16
C ARG A 147 8.90 -9.93 -14.40
N ALA A 148 8.28 -9.77 -15.56
CA ALA A 148 7.11 -10.53 -15.97
C ALA A 148 7.49 -12.00 -16.22
N ASP A 149 8.52 -12.25 -17.03
CA ASP A 149 9.03 -13.59 -17.36
C ASP A 149 9.36 -14.40 -16.10
N LEU A 150 10.05 -13.80 -15.12
CA LEU A 150 10.37 -14.43 -13.82
C LEU A 150 9.15 -14.66 -12.92
N SER A 151 8.06 -13.93 -13.13
CA SER A 151 6.82 -14.06 -12.35
C SER A 151 5.88 -15.11 -12.94
N GLU A 152 5.92 -15.30 -14.26
CA GLU A 152 5.21 -16.36 -14.97
C GLU A 152 5.94 -17.71 -14.83
N HIS A 153 7.25 -17.73 -15.08
CA HIS A 153 8.05 -18.94 -15.16
C HIS A 153 8.76 -19.31 -13.86
N LYS A 154 8.05 -19.22 -12.71
CA LYS A 154 8.62 -19.41 -11.36
C LYS A 154 9.38 -20.73 -11.17
N GLU A 155 8.98 -21.77 -11.89
CA GLU A 155 9.55 -23.12 -11.82
C GLU A 155 10.62 -23.39 -12.87
N ARG A 156 10.74 -22.56 -13.93
CA ARG A 156 11.84 -22.66 -14.88
C ARG A 156 13.09 -22.05 -14.27
N GLN A 157 14.10 -22.87 -13.99
CA GLN A 157 15.43 -22.38 -13.70
C GLN A 157 15.93 -21.54 -14.89
N ILE A 158 16.35 -20.30 -14.64
CA ILE A 158 16.89 -19.40 -15.67
C ILE A 158 18.16 -20.06 -16.25
N PRO A 159 18.18 -20.49 -17.52
CA PRO A 159 19.34 -21.19 -18.04
C PRO A 159 20.55 -20.24 -18.17
N GLY A 160 21.66 -20.62 -17.54
CA GLY A 160 23.00 -20.22 -17.99
C GLY A 160 23.67 -18.98 -17.39
N ARG A 161 23.00 -18.05 -16.68
CA ARG A 161 23.70 -16.84 -16.15
C ARG A 161 23.48 -16.46 -14.69
N ILE A 162 22.36 -16.79 -14.06
CA ILE A 162 22.21 -16.65 -12.60
C ILE A 162 22.34 -18.04 -11.98
N ARG A 163 23.59 -18.48 -11.75
CA ARG A 163 23.81 -19.67 -10.91
C ARG A 163 23.19 -19.38 -9.53
N PRO A 164 22.45 -20.34 -8.91
CA PRO A 164 22.02 -20.19 -7.53
C PRO A 164 23.23 -19.83 -6.67
N ARG A 165 23.22 -18.63 -6.09
CA ARG A 165 24.35 -18.17 -5.29
C ARG A 165 24.42 -19.07 -4.07
N VAL A 166 25.46 -19.89 -3.97
CA VAL A 166 25.70 -20.71 -2.78
C VAL A 166 25.98 -19.73 -1.64
N VAL A 167 24.98 -19.50 -0.79
CA VAL A 167 25.09 -18.57 0.33
C VAL A 167 25.77 -19.30 1.49
N THR A 168 27.10 -19.37 1.43
CA THR A 168 27.95 -20.13 2.36
C THR A 168 27.93 -19.64 3.80
N ARG A 169 27.41 -18.42 4.06
CA ARG A 169 27.29 -17.82 5.38
C ARG A 169 25.82 -17.55 5.71
N PRO A 170 25.32 -17.94 6.89
CA PRO A 170 23.97 -17.60 7.32
C PRO A 170 23.72 -16.08 7.29
N PHE A 171 22.51 -15.68 6.89
CA PHE A 171 22.13 -14.27 6.71
C PHE A 171 20.79 -13.96 7.39
N THR A 172 20.59 -12.72 7.83
CA THR A 172 19.43 -12.36 8.64
C THR A 172 18.20 -12.03 7.79
N VAL A 173 17.08 -12.70 8.06
CA VAL A 173 15.76 -12.37 7.52
C VAL A 173 14.73 -12.57 8.64
N GLY A 174 13.80 -11.62 8.83
CA GLY A 174 12.70 -11.77 9.80
C GLY A 174 13.13 -11.91 11.27
N GLY A 175 14.36 -11.53 11.62
CA GLY A 175 14.94 -11.77 12.96
C GLY A 175 15.61 -13.14 13.12
N HIS A 176 15.55 -14.02 12.11
CA HIS A 176 16.25 -15.30 12.07
C HIS A 176 17.53 -15.19 11.26
N ARG A 177 18.62 -15.80 11.73
CA ARG A 177 19.83 -16.02 10.92
C ARG A 177 19.67 -17.34 10.17
N VAL A 178 19.48 -17.29 8.84
CA VAL A 178 19.07 -18.45 8.05
C VAL A 178 20.14 -18.92 7.06
N ARG A 179 20.13 -20.23 6.78
CA ARG A 179 20.89 -20.89 5.71
C ARG A 179 19.94 -21.60 4.74
N THR A 180 20.40 -21.86 3.52
CA THR A 180 19.65 -22.58 2.49
C THR A 180 20.63 -23.15 1.46
N GLY A 181 20.37 -24.37 0.96
CA GLY A 181 21.14 -24.98 -0.12
C GLY A 181 20.76 -24.44 -1.49
N ALA A 182 21.59 -24.73 -2.49
CA ALA A 182 21.30 -24.35 -3.87
C ALA A 182 20.10 -25.16 -4.39
N GLY A 183 18.96 -24.49 -4.62
CA GLY A 183 17.72 -25.10 -5.09
C GLY A 183 16.73 -25.51 -3.98
N ASP A 184 17.05 -25.26 -2.71
CA ASP A 184 16.12 -25.56 -1.61
C ASP A 184 14.88 -24.64 -1.64
N GLY A 185 13.70 -25.24 -1.65
CA GLY A 185 12.41 -24.54 -1.47
C GLY A 185 12.12 -24.11 -0.02
N HIS A 186 13.16 -23.96 0.81
CA HIS A 186 13.05 -23.63 2.23
C HIS A 186 14.34 -22.99 2.75
N VAL A 187 14.26 -22.40 3.95
CA VAL A 187 15.42 -21.95 4.71
C VAL A 187 15.36 -22.50 6.13
N ASP A 188 16.52 -22.82 6.71
CA ASP A 188 16.66 -23.27 8.10
C ASP A 188 17.31 -22.16 8.93
N CYS A 189 16.73 -21.80 10.07
CA CYS A 189 17.35 -20.89 11.04
C CYS A 189 18.46 -21.61 11.80
N VAL A 190 19.67 -21.04 11.81
CA VAL A 190 20.82 -21.63 12.54
C VAL A 190 20.77 -21.36 14.03
N ASP A 191 19.96 -20.39 14.49
CA ASP A 191 19.86 -20.01 15.90
C ASP A 191 18.76 -20.79 16.64
N CYS A 192 17.61 -21.07 16.00
CA CYS A 192 16.48 -21.81 16.62
C CYS A 192 16.12 -23.14 15.95
N GLY A 193 16.80 -23.54 14.88
CA GLY A 193 16.55 -24.81 14.17
C GLY A 193 15.21 -24.89 13.42
N ALA A 194 14.41 -23.83 13.41
CA ALA A 194 13.14 -23.79 12.70
C ALA A 194 13.33 -23.73 11.18
N ARG A 195 12.49 -24.46 10.45
CA ARG A 195 12.45 -24.51 9.00
C ARG A 195 11.26 -23.71 8.48
N PHE A 196 11.49 -22.86 7.49
CA PHE A 196 10.48 -21.99 6.90
C PHE A 196 10.38 -22.19 5.39
N ARG A 197 9.16 -22.31 4.87
CA ARG A 197 8.90 -22.42 3.42
C ARG A 197 8.41 -21.13 2.80
N SER A 198 7.91 -20.21 3.61
CA SER A 198 7.50 -18.87 3.19
C SER A 198 8.24 -17.78 3.96
N LYS A 199 8.43 -16.63 3.31
CA LYS A 199 8.89 -15.41 3.99
C LYS A 199 7.87 -14.92 5.04
N ARG A 200 6.60 -15.30 4.94
CA ARG A 200 5.54 -14.90 5.87
C ARG A 200 5.77 -15.55 7.23
N GLU A 201 5.81 -16.89 7.29
CA GLU A 201 6.09 -17.66 8.52
C GLU A 201 7.36 -17.17 9.21
N LEU A 202 8.42 -16.95 8.42
CA LEU A 202 9.73 -16.50 8.87
C LEU A 202 9.76 -15.05 9.39
N CYS A 203 8.80 -14.21 9.02
CA CYS A 203 8.70 -12.82 9.52
C CYS A 203 7.64 -12.65 10.61
N GLU A 204 6.72 -13.60 10.78
CA GLU A 204 5.66 -13.56 11.80
C GLU A 204 6.03 -14.35 13.07
N LEU A 205 6.84 -15.40 12.96
CA LEU A 205 7.29 -16.20 14.11
C LEU A 205 8.61 -15.65 14.68
N PRO A 206 8.68 -15.29 15.98
CA PRO A 206 9.93 -14.86 16.61
C PRO A 206 10.97 -15.98 16.67
N CYS A 207 12.25 -15.63 16.56
CA CYS A 207 13.33 -16.59 16.78
C CYS A 207 13.35 -17.04 18.26
N GLY A 208 13.30 -18.35 18.50
CA GLY A 208 13.26 -18.93 19.85
C GLY A 208 11.86 -19.06 20.48
N ALA A 209 10.78 -18.72 19.78
CA ALA A 209 9.41 -18.91 20.28
C ALA A 209 8.92 -20.37 20.16
N ARG A 210 9.58 -21.29 20.86
CA ARG A 210 9.17 -22.70 21.05
C ARG A 210 9.00 -23.02 22.52
#